data_AF-A0A6M1MBE2-F1
#
_entry.id   AF-A0A6M1MBE2-F1
#
_cell.length_a   1.000
_cell.length_b   1.000
_cell.length_c   1.000
_cell.angle_alpha   90.00
_cell.angle_beta   90.00
_cell.angle_gamma   90.00
#
_symmetry.space_group_name_H-M   'P 1'
#
loop_
_entity.id
_entity.type
_entity.pdbx_description
1 polymer ?
#
loop_
_entity_poly.entity_id
_entity_poly.type
_entity_poly.pdbx_seq_one_letter_code
_entity_poly.pdbx_strand_id
1 'polypeptide(L)'
;MKGPPIHDVCSAGALMCADDPAALLRRRALPCLCPRQHDALDAHGRPIPGSGQTARTVGASLTRGRLRERVACTACPRTWTRVNG
;
A
#
# COMPACT_ATOMS: atom_id res chain seq x y z
N MET A 1 20.17 -14.10 -19.22
CA MET A 1 19.99 -13.59 -17.84
C MET A 1 18.50 -13.69 -17.50
N LYS A 2 18.12 -14.65 -16.66
CA LYS A 2 16.73 -14.95 -16.30
C LYS A 2 16.35 -14.04 -15.13
N GLY A 3 15.51 -13.03 -15.37
CA GLY A 3 15.01 -12.14 -14.32
C GLY A 3 14.23 -12.93 -13.26
N PRO A 4 14.30 -12.56 -11.98
CA PRO A 4 13.57 -13.28 -10.94
C PRO A 4 12.05 -13.17 -11.19
N PRO A 5 11.29 -14.24 -10.93
CA PRO A 5 9.84 -14.21 -11.08
C PRO A 5 9.26 -13.20 -10.10
N ILE A 6 8.44 -12.29 -10.62
CA ILE A 6 7.57 -11.40 -9.85
C ILE A 6 6.53 -12.29 -9.15
N HIS A 7 6.80 -12.64 -7.90
CA HIS A 7 5.84 -13.32 -7.03
C HIS A 7 4.73 -12.34 -6.66
N ASP A 8 3.69 -12.28 -7.51
CA ASP A 8 2.35 -11.84 -7.11
C ASP A 8 1.77 -12.92 -6.19
N VAL A 9 2.23 -12.92 -4.94
CA VAL A 9 1.72 -13.82 -3.90
C VAL A 9 0.76 -13.02 -3.04
N CYS A 10 -0.52 -13.37 -3.18
CA CYS A 10 -1.64 -13.05 -2.29
C CYS A 10 -1.20 -12.42 -0.96
N SER A 11 -1.26 -11.08 -0.88
CA SER A 11 -0.84 -10.34 0.31
C SER A 11 -1.61 -10.71 1.59
N ALA A 12 -2.77 -11.37 1.45
CA ALA A 12 -3.55 -11.87 2.58
C ALA A 12 -2.93 -13.12 3.24
N GLY A 13 -2.28 -14.01 2.48
CA GLY A 13 -1.69 -15.25 3.02
C GLY A 13 -0.45 -15.00 3.89
N ALA A 14 0.40 -14.05 3.49
CA ALA A 14 1.59 -13.68 4.25
C ALA A 14 1.27 -13.02 5.61
N LEU A 15 0.09 -12.38 5.75
CA LEU A 15 -0.35 -11.78 7.01
C LEU A 15 -0.88 -12.80 8.02
N MET A 16 -1.32 -13.98 7.55
CA MET A 16 -1.87 -15.03 8.42
C MET A 16 -0.80 -15.90 9.08
N CYS A 17 0.43 -15.94 8.51
CA CYS A 17 1.54 -16.74 9.03
C CYS A 17 2.65 -15.93 9.71
N ALA A 18 2.49 -14.60 9.82
CA ALA A 18 3.50 -13.75 10.42
C ALA A 18 3.37 -13.71 11.95
N ASP A 19 4.49 -13.86 12.67
CA ASP A 19 4.55 -13.67 14.13
C ASP A 19 4.12 -12.26 14.55
N ASP A 20 4.29 -11.25 13.68
CA ASP A 20 3.81 -9.89 13.89
C ASP A 20 3.19 -9.30 12.59
N PRO A 21 1.89 -9.56 12.35
CA PRO A 21 1.20 -9.01 11.19
C PRO A 21 1.12 -7.48 11.24
N ALA A 22 1.16 -6.87 12.43
CA ALA A 22 1.13 -5.42 12.56
C ALA A 22 2.44 -4.78 12.07
N ALA A 23 3.60 -5.38 12.37
CA ALA A 23 4.88 -4.92 11.82
C ALA A 23 4.93 -5.05 10.28
N LEU A 24 4.39 -6.12 9.71
CA LEU A 24 4.30 -6.31 8.27
C LEU A 24 3.45 -5.24 7.60
N LEU A 25 2.28 -4.92 8.17
CA LEU A 25 1.41 -3.86 7.67
C LEU A 25 2.04 -2.47 7.75
N ARG A 26 2.82 -2.19 8.80
CA ARG A 26 3.50 -0.89 8.96
C ARG A 26 4.64 -0.68 7.96
N ARG A 27 5.34 -1.75 7.56
CA ARG A 27 6.48 -1.68 6.63
C ARG A 27 6.06 -1.65 5.16
N ARG A 28 4.82 -2.02 4.88
CA ARG A 28 4.27 -2.11 3.52
C ARG A 28 3.92 -0.72 2.97
N ALA A 29 4.41 -0.43 1.76
CA ALA A 29 3.92 0.68 0.96
C ALA A 29 2.66 0.25 0.18
N LEU A 30 1.64 1.10 0.19
CA LEU A 30 0.39 0.95 -0.55
C LEU A 30 0.31 2.00 -1.66
N PRO A 31 -0.37 1.71 -2.79
CA PRO A 31 -0.69 2.75 -3.75
C PRO A 31 -1.66 3.76 -3.11
N CYS A 32 -1.42 5.05 -3.31
CA CYS A 32 -2.39 6.05 -2.92
C CYS A 32 -3.51 6.16 -3.96
N LEU A 33 -4.72 6.46 -3.49
CA LEU A 33 -5.90 6.70 -4.33
C LEU A 33 -6.06 8.17 -4.73
N CYS A 34 -5.10 9.02 -4.38
CA CYS A 34 -5.16 10.43 -4.78
C CYS A 34 -5.04 10.55 -6.30
N PRO A 35 -5.68 11.56 -6.92
CA PRO A 35 -5.46 11.86 -8.33
C PRO A 35 -3.97 12.14 -8.62
N ARG A 36 -3.61 12.25 -9.91
CA ARG A 36 -2.26 12.61 -10.40
C ARG A 36 -1.63 13.86 -9.76
N GLN A 37 -2.39 14.63 -8.98
CA GLN A 37 -1.95 15.78 -8.17
C GLN A 37 -0.77 15.47 -7.23
N HIS A 38 -0.45 14.21 -6.98
CA HIS A 38 0.72 13.80 -6.18
C HIS A 38 1.75 12.98 -6.95
N ASP A 39 1.67 12.90 -8.28
CA ASP A 39 2.75 12.30 -9.08
C ASP A 39 4.03 13.13 -8.88
N ALA A 40 5.16 12.45 -8.70
CA ALA A 40 6.46 13.11 -8.70
C ALA A 40 6.70 13.77 -10.05
N LEU A 41 7.41 14.89 -10.04
CA LEU A 41 7.79 15.58 -11.26
C LEU A 41 9.14 15.03 -11.76
N ASP A 42 9.26 14.84 -13.07
CA ASP A 42 10.55 14.55 -13.72
C ASP A 42 11.46 15.79 -13.70
N ALA A 43 12.68 15.65 -14.26
CA ALA A 43 13.66 16.74 -14.36
C ALA A 43 13.15 17.95 -15.16
N HIS A 44 12.04 17.81 -15.89
CA HIS A 44 11.42 18.84 -16.71
C HIS A 44 10.12 19.38 -16.09
N GLY A 45 9.80 19.01 -14.85
CA GLY A 45 8.59 19.46 -14.16
C GLY A 45 7.31 18.77 -14.64
N ARG A 46 7.41 17.66 -15.38
CA ARG A 46 6.24 16.90 -15.86
C ARG A 46 5.89 15.77 -14.88
N PRO A 47 4.61 15.52 -14.59
CA PRO A 47 4.20 14.45 -13.68
C PRO A 47 4.56 13.08 -14.28
N ILE A 48 5.20 12.23 -13.48
CA ILE A 48 5.50 10.83 -13.81
C ILE A 48 4.28 10.01 -13.38
N PRO A 49 3.43 9.53 -14.31
CA PRO A 49 2.16 8.90 -13.94
C PRO A 49 2.39 7.63 -13.11
N GLY A 50 1.71 7.51 -11.98
CA GLY A 50 1.84 6.32 -11.12
C GLY A 50 3.11 6.30 -10.26
N SER A 51 3.95 7.34 -10.34
CA SER A 51 4.92 7.67 -9.29
C SER A 51 4.26 8.32 -8.07
N GLY A 52 2.94 8.56 -8.17
CA GLY A 52 2.10 9.10 -7.12
C GLY A 52 2.45 8.58 -5.73
N GLN A 53 2.39 9.50 -4.77
CA GLN A 53 2.75 9.28 -3.38
C GLN A 53 2.23 7.95 -2.83
N THR A 54 3.02 7.31 -1.98
CA THR A 54 2.63 6.06 -1.34
C THR A 54 1.65 6.30 -0.19
N ALA A 55 1.09 5.21 0.31
CA ALA A 55 0.24 5.21 1.47
C ALA A 55 0.72 4.15 2.46
N ARG A 56 0.37 4.31 3.72
CA ARG A 56 0.74 3.36 4.79
C ARG A 56 -0.47 2.97 5.60
N THR A 57 -0.47 1.75 6.10
CA THR A 57 -1.48 1.29 7.06
C THR A 57 -1.22 1.94 8.41
N VAL A 58 -2.19 2.72 8.89
CA VAL A 58 -2.15 3.43 10.19
C VAL A 58 -3.01 2.76 11.25
N GLY A 59 -3.84 1.79 10.86
CA GLY A 59 -4.59 0.92 11.76
C GLY A 59 -5.10 -0.31 11.02
N ALA A 60 -5.32 -1.40 11.72
CA ALA A 60 -5.85 -2.62 11.12
C ALA A 60 -6.73 -3.38 12.12
N SER A 61 -7.76 -4.05 11.60
CA SER A 61 -8.60 -4.97 12.37
C SER A 61 -8.99 -6.18 11.53
N LEU A 62 -9.12 -7.33 12.18
CA LEU A 62 -9.61 -8.55 11.55
C LEU A 62 -11.06 -8.76 11.95
N THR A 63 -11.95 -8.98 10.99
CA THR A 63 -13.38 -9.24 11.28
C THR A 63 -13.92 -10.28 10.31
N ARG A 64 -14.43 -11.40 10.84
CA ARG A 64 -14.98 -12.52 10.04
C ARG A 64 -14.03 -13.00 8.94
N GLY A 65 -12.74 -13.15 9.27
CA GLY A 65 -11.70 -13.58 8.33
C GLY A 65 -11.25 -12.52 7.32
N ARG A 66 -11.82 -11.31 7.34
CA ARG A 66 -11.42 -10.21 6.45
C ARG A 66 -10.58 -9.19 7.18
N LEU A 67 -9.45 -8.83 6.58
CA LEU A 67 -8.58 -7.78 7.11
C LEU A 67 -9.08 -6.42 6.64
N ARG A 68 -9.39 -5.54 7.59
CA ARG A 68 -9.73 -4.14 7.35
C ARG A 68 -8.53 -3.27 7.74
N GLU A 69 -7.95 -2.59 6.78
CA GLU A 69 -6.82 -1.68 6.97
C GLU A 69 -7.32 -0.24 6.87
N ARG A 70 -6.99 0.60 7.85
CA ARG A 70 -7.08 2.06 7.76
C ARG A 70 -5.77 2.56 7.18
N VAL A 71 -5.85 3.24 6.05
CA VAL A 71 -4.69 3.66 5.25
C VAL A 71 -4.65 5.18 5.16
N ALA A 72 -3.46 5.76 5.29
CA ALA A 72 -3.23 7.19 5.12
C ALA A 72 -2.21 7.44 4.00
N CYS A 73 -2.48 8.43 3.14
CA CYS A 73 -1.48 8.94 2.21
C CYS A 73 -0.30 9.54 2.99
N THR A 74 0.91 9.39 2.48
CA THR A 74 2.10 9.99 3.11
C THR A 74 2.24 11.49 2.86
N ALA A 75 1.48 12.04 1.91
CA ALA A 75 1.69 13.38 1.36
C ALA A 75 0.49 14.32 1.46
N CYS A 76 -0.67 13.79 1.83
CA CYS A 76 -1.89 14.58 1.97
C CYS A 76 -2.73 14.02 3.12
N PRO A 77 -3.68 14.81 3.66
CA PRO A 77 -4.45 14.41 4.83
C PRO A 77 -5.51 13.34 4.54
N ARG A 78 -5.56 12.76 3.33
CA ARG A 78 -6.58 11.76 2.97
C ARG A 78 -6.29 10.41 3.62
N THR A 79 -7.36 9.81 4.13
CA THR A 79 -7.39 8.45 4.67
C THR A 79 -8.53 7.64 4.06
N TRP A 80 -8.35 6.34 3.89
CA TRP A 80 -9.39 5.43 3.40
C TRP A 80 -9.28 4.05 4.06
N THR A 81 -10.28 3.21 3.82
CA THR A 81 -10.32 1.83 4.31
C THR A 81 -10.08 0.87 3.14
N ARG A 82 -9.19 -0.10 3.33
CA ARG A 82 -8.94 -1.21 2.41
C ARG A 82 -9.38 -2.52 3.06
N VAL A 83 -10.10 -3.36 2.32
CA VAL A 83 -10.54 -4.68 2.81
C VAL A 83 -9.87 -5.75 1.95
N ASN A 84 -9.09 -6.64 2.55
CA ASN A 84 -8.59 -7.84 1.89
C ASN A 84 -9.58 -8.98 2.15
N GLY A 85 -10.06 -9.60 1.08
CA GLY A 85 -10.92 -10.79 1.09
C GLY A 85 -10.25 -11.93 0.35
#